data_AF-A0A382KH43-F1
#
_entry.id   AF-A0A382KH43-F1
#
_cell.length_a   1.000
_cell.length_b   1.000
_cell.length_c   1.000
_cell.angle_alpha   90.00
_cell.angle_beta   90.00
_cell.angle_gamma   90.00
#
_symmetry.space_group_name_H-M   'P 1'
#
loop_
_entity.id
_entity.type
_entity.pdbx_description
1 polymer ?
#
loop_
_entity_poly.entity_id
_entity_poly.type
_entity_poly.pdbx_seq_one_letter_code
_entity_poly.pdbx_strand_id
1 'polypeptide(L)'
;YDRDASDGDSEGLGEWCLMASGSWMGWYGDTPSHMSSWCKIQMGWMEATVLNNNTTDVEIPQLVTSPFALKVWEDDYHWNRYFLIENRQAVGFDSELHGPGLIVYHVDENRGWGVNGWSFGSVNDDEQNKLVDLEEADGDNDLDNEVNRGDNGDPFPGTSGNRTFDDNSNPSATRNDGYETGISFSNISDPDSIMTVDIENRPKYGYAIAYDENGIAPTTFGIGTEDQWSGVLFTAEESGYITEIDFGVIYSGWWNDDVMDYVVYVYDSFDGTSPGNLMDSVSGSTYISDWITVSIDSVAVASGQDFFVSIKFINETYAFCFDNTGELSGRSYLSGDGVNYDNMLSAYGDANIRAKVSSDAFVGIEPVAAVPNEIMLFPNYPNPFNPETTFSFTIASLQETSLRIYDIQGRLIETLVQDK
;
A
#
# COMPACT_ATOMS: atom_id res chain seq x y z
N TYR A 1 18.58 9.18 -5.31
CA TYR A 1 19.83 8.43 -5.46
C TYR A 1 19.81 7.36 -4.40
N ASP A 2 20.51 6.27 -4.64
CA ASP A 2 20.64 5.20 -3.67
C ASP A 2 21.46 5.62 -2.45
N ARG A 3 20.95 5.37 -1.24
CA ARG A 3 21.66 5.74 -0.01
C ARG A 3 22.29 4.55 0.70
N ASP A 4 22.05 3.32 0.26
CA ASP A 4 22.61 2.10 0.85
C ASP A 4 23.40 1.27 -0.18
N ALA A 5 24.72 1.45 -0.20
CA ALA A 5 25.60 0.69 -1.08
C ALA A 5 25.84 -0.77 -0.61
N SER A 6 25.01 -1.32 0.28
CA SER A 6 25.22 -2.64 0.91
C SER A 6 24.27 -3.74 0.44
N ASP A 7 23.14 -3.40 -0.17
CA ASP A 7 22.15 -4.28 -0.80
C ASP A 7 22.12 -4.21 -2.34
N GLY A 8 22.75 -3.19 -2.91
CA GLY A 8 23.05 -3.05 -4.33
C GLY A 8 23.70 -1.69 -4.57
N ASP A 9 23.62 -1.19 -5.80
CA ASP A 9 23.85 0.22 -6.10
C ASP A 9 22.87 0.58 -7.25
N SER A 10 22.16 1.71 -7.14
CA SER A 10 21.40 2.33 -8.24
C SER A 10 21.70 3.81 -8.42
N GLU A 11 21.46 4.35 -9.61
CA GLU A 11 21.54 5.80 -9.85
C GLU A 11 20.28 6.53 -9.31
N GLY A 12 19.30 5.79 -8.77
CA GLY A 12 18.00 6.27 -8.33
C GLY A 12 17.30 7.05 -9.45
N LEU A 13 16.91 8.31 -9.19
CA LEU A 13 16.30 9.16 -10.22
C LEU A 13 17.29 9.75 -11.25
N GLY A 14 18.58 9.42 -11.14
CA GLY A 14 19.60 9.91 -12.07
C GLY A 14 19.61 11.43 -12.25
N GLU A 15 19.82 11.85 -13.49
CA GLU A 15 19.90 13.25 -13.91
C GLU A 15 18.51 13.88 -14.08
N TRP A 16 17.44 13.10 -13.96
CA TRP A 16 16.06 13.57 -14.00
C TRP A 16 15.63 14.34 -12.75
N CYS A 17 16.40 14.29 -11.66
CA CYS A 17 16.11 15.05 -10.45
C CYS A 17 17.35 15.72 -9.86
N LEU A 18 17.23 17.00 -9.52
CA LEU A 18 18.25 17.77 -8.78
C LEU A 18 18.70 17.09 -7.48
N MET A 19 17.77 16.41 -6.79
CA MET A 19 18.04 15.73 -5.52
C MET A 19 18.72 14.37 -5.71
N ALA A 20 19.08 14.01 -6.94
CA ALA A 20 19.91 12.88 -7.32
C ALA A 20 21.16 13.38 -8.08
N SER A 21 21.57 12.70 -9.16
CA SER A 21 22.76 13.10 -9.93
C SER A 21 22.51 14.33 -10.83
N GLY A 22 21.26 14.78 -10.97
CA GLY A 22 20.89 16.01 -11.70
C GLY A 22 21.59 17.29 -11.23
N SER A 23 22.12 17.31 -10.00
CA SER A 23 22.97 18.38 -9.49
C SER A 23 24.32 18.56 -10.22
N TRP A 24 24.77 17.53 -10.96
CA TRP A 24 26.04 17.53 -11.68
C TRP A 24 25.91 17.88 -13.17
N MET A 25 24.69 18.10 -13.65
CA MET A 25 24.40 18.34 -15.06
C MET A 25 25.14 19.53 -15.67
N GLY A 26 25.46 19.40 -16.96
CA GLY A 26 26.30 20.34 -17.69
C GLY A 26 27.80 20.16 -17.42
N TRP A 27 28.54 21.25 -17.45
CA TRP A 27 29.98 21.26 -17.13
C TRP A 27 30.20 21.41 -15.62
N TYR A 28 30.18 20.28 -14.91
CA TYR A 28 30.33 20.21 -13.44
C TYR A 28 29.21 20.96 -12.69
N GLY A 29 27.95 20.76 -13.08
CA GLY A 29 26.81 21.34 -12.37
C GLY A 29 26.54 22.82 -12.67
N ASP A 30 26.91 23.31 -13.86
CA ASP A 30 26.58 24.68 -14.28
C ASP A 30 25.17 24.80 -14.90
N THR A 31 24.56 23.67 -15.27
CA THR A 31 23.15 23.56 -15.67
C THR A 31 22.46 22.41 -14.94
N PRO A 32 22.33 22.48 -13.60
CA PRO A 32 21.68 21.43 -12.81
C PRO A 32 20.23 21.24 -13.25
N SER A 33 19.77 19.99 -13.35
CA SER A 33 18.39 19.71 -13.77
C SER A 33 17.37 20.22 -12.76
N HIS A 34 16.13 20.38 -13.20
CA HIS A 34 15.03 20.66 -12.29
C HIS A 34 14.83 19.52 -11.28
N MET A 35 14.34 19.88 -10.09
CA MET A 35 13.76 18.90 -9.17
C MET A 35 12.56 18.21 -9.83
N SER A 36 12.40 16.91 -9.55
CA SER A 36 11.20 16.17 -9.92
C SER A 36 9.95 16.81 -9.32
N SER A 37 8.80 16.56 -9.95
CA SER A 37 7.49 16.94 -9.45
C SER A 37 7.26 16.45 -8.03
N TRP A 38 7.69 15.23 -7.70
CA TRP A 38 7.63 14.71 -6.33
C TRP A 38 8.33 15.64 -5.34
N CYS A 39 9.60 16.00 -5.57
CA CYS A 39 10.33 16.91 -4.67
C CYS A 39 9.64 18.29 -4.56
N LYS A 40 9.09 18.81 -5.66
CA LYS A 40 8.37 20.10 -5.65
C LYS A 40 7.07 20.02 -4.86
N ILE A 41 6.36 18.90 -4.90
CA ILE A 41 5.16 18.64 -4.09
C ILE A 41 5.53 18.58 -2.61
N GLN A 42 6.56 17.82 -2.25
CA GLN A 42 6.99 17.69 -0.84
C GLN A 42 7.43 19.02 -0.21
N MET A 43 7.95 19.96 -1.01
CA MET A 43 8.29 21.30 -0.54
C MET A 43 7.12 22.31 -0.59
N GLY A 44 5.94 21.90 -1.05
CA GLY A 44 4.77 22.78 -1.22
C GLY A 44 4.93 23.81 -2.34
N TRP A 45 5.80 23.56 -3.32
CA TRP A 45 5.99 24.47 -4.47
C TRP A 45 4.93 24.27 -5.55
N MET A 46 4.29 23.10 -5.56
CA MET A 46 3.18 22.77 -6.45
C MET A 46 2.30 21.68 -5.84
N GLU A 47 1.08 21.57 -6.36
CA GLU A 47 0.15 20.49 -6.05
C GLU A 47 -0.04 19.61 -7.29
N ALA A 48 -0.21 18.31 -7.11
CA ALA A 48 -0.49 17.41 -8.22
C ALA A 48 -1.96 17.53 -8.66
N THR A 49 -2.20 17.46 -9.97
CA THR A 49 -3.55 17.32 -10.52
C THR A 49 -3.93 15.84 -10.49
N VAL A 50 -4.90 15.47 -9.67
CA VAL A 50 -5.36 14.08 -9.55
C VAL A 50 -6.38 13.77 -10.65
N LEU A 51 -6.13 12.71 -11.42
CA LEU A 51 -7.11 12.15 -12.35
C LEU A 51 -7.90 11.04 -11.66
N ASN A 52 -9.23 11.13 -11.61
CA ASN A 52 -10.09 10.11 -10.99
C ASN A 52 -10.98 9.36 -11.99
N ASN A 53 -10.86 9.64 -13.30
CA ASN A 53 -11.66 8.99 -14.34
C ASN A 53 -10.82 8.82 -15.61
N ASN A 54 -11.15 7.81 -16.41
CA ASN A 54 -10.54 7.62 -17.72
C ASN A 54 -10.75 8.87 -18.57
N THR A 55 -9.67 9.39 -19.14
CA THR A 55 -9.67 10.66 -19.85
C THR A 55 -8.74 10.57 -21.05
N THR A 56 -9.22 11.00 -22.21
CA THR A 56 -8.41 11.10 -23.43
C THR A 56 -7.86 12.52 -23.59
N ASP A 57 -6.72 12.64 -24.28
CA ASP A 57 -6.06 13.91 -24.62
C ASP A 57 -5.79 14.79 -23.39
N VAL A 58 -5.30 14.21 -22.28
CA VAL A 58 -4.90 14.96 -21.09
C VAL A 58 -3.68 15.81 -21.43
N GLU A 59 -3.81 17.14 -21.34
CA GLU A 59 -2.73 18.09 -21.60
C GLU A 59 -1.77 18.19 -20.41
N ILE A 60 -0.48 17.94 -20.64
CA ILE A 60 0.62 18.05 -19.67
C ILE A 60 1.57 19.16 -20.15
N PRO A 61 1.44 20.40 -19.64
CA PRO A 61 2.36 21.48 -19.98
C PRO A 61 3.74 21.25 -19.37
N GLN A 62 4.78 21.75 -20.03
CA GLN A 62 6.17 21.59 -19.59
C GLN A 62 6.43 22.15 -18.19
N LEU A 63 7.12 21.37 -17.37
CA LEU A 63 7.36 21.63 -15.95
C LEU A 63 8.16 22.93 -15.70
N VAL A 64 9.05 23.30 -16.63
CA VAL A 64 9.92 24.48 -16.51
C VAL A 64 9.12 25.78 -16.43
N THR A 65 7.95 25.83 -17.08
CA THR A 65 7.12 27.05 -17.17
C THR A 65 5.73 26.91 -16.53
N SER A 66 5.38 25.69 -16.09
CA SER A 66 4.09 25.38 -15.49
C SER A 66 4.31 24.46 -14.28
N PRO A 67 3.80 24.81 -13.08
CA PRO A 67 3.83 23.93 -11.91
C PRO A 67 2.75 22.85 -12.05
N PHE A 68 2.90 21.96 -13.03
CA PHE A 68 1.94 20.91 -13.34
C PHE A 68 2.60 19.53 -13.29
N ALA A 69 1.96 18.62 -12.57
CA ALA A 69 2.21 17.19 -12.62
C ALA A 69 0.86 16.49 -12.50
N LEU A 70 0.68 15.41 -13.26
CA LEU A 70 -0.49 14.56 -13.15
C LEU A 70 -0.22 13.48 -12.11
N LYS A 71 -1.17 13.21 -11.21
CA LYS A 71 -1.15 12.08 -10.28
C LYS A 71 -2.21 11.07 -10.68
N VAL A 72 -1.80 9.81 -10.80
CA VAL A 72 -2.68 8.65 -11.06
C VAL A 72 -2.46 7.63 -9.95
N TRP A 73 -3.52 7.30 -9.21
CA TRP A 73 -3.44 6.38 -8.08
C TRP A 73 -3.22 4.93 -8.54
N GLU A 74 -2.31 4.23 -7.87
CA GLU A 74 -1.93 2.83 -8.11
C GLU A 74 -2.64 1.87 -7.14
N ASP A 75 -2.84 2.31 -5.89
CA ASP A 75 -3.49 1.50 -4.86
C ASP A 75 -5.02 1.59 -4.87
N ASP A 76 -5.68 0.55 -4.36
CA ASP A 76 -7.14 0.38 -4.33
C ASP A 76 -7.91 1.42 -3.51
N TYR A 77 -7.20 2.11 -2.61
CA TYR A 77 -7.77 3.00 -1.60
C TYR A 77 -7.42 4.47 -1.87
N HIS A 78 -6.61 4.74 -2.90
CA HIS A 78 -6.08 6.05 -3.28
C HIS A 78 -5.36 6.74 -2.11
N TRP A 79 -4.35 6.08 -1.57
CA TRP A 79 -3.72 6.47 -0.31
C TRP A 79 -2.24 6.81 -0.45
N ASN A 80 -1.42 5.84 -0.81
CA ASN A 80 0.04 5.91 -0.62
C ASN A 80 0.85 5.56 -1.86
N ARG A 81 0.24 4.92 -2.86
CA ARG A 81 0.96 4.53 -4.08
C ARG A 81 0.33 5.14 -5.31
N TYR A 82 1.17 5.75 -6.14
CA TYR A 82 0.71 6.48 -7.30
C TYR A 82 1.83 6.70 -8.32
N PHE A 83 1.44 6.98 -9.55
CA PHE A 83 2.33 7.51 -10.58
C PHE A 83 2.25 9.04 -10.63
N LEU A 84 3.39 9.70 -10.81
CA LEU A 84 3.47 11.11 -11.18
C LEU A 84 3.97 11.23 -12.61
N ILE A 85 3.27 12.04 -13.41
CA ILE A 85 3.64 12.31 -14.80
C ILE A 85 3.97 13.78 -14.96
N GLU A 86 5.16 14.08 -15.50
CA GLU A 86 5.60 15.43 -15.79
C GLU A 86 6.15 15.55 -17.21
N ASN A 87 5.96 16.71 -17.84
CA ASN A 87 6.53 17.00 -19.16
C ASN A 87 7.86 17.73 -18.99
N ARG A 88 8.96 17.10 -19.40
CA ARG A 88 10.32 17.65 -19.39
C ARG A 88 10.76 18.00 -20.79
N GLN A 89 11.29 19.22 -20.94
CA GLN A 89 11.74 19.78 -22.20
C GLN A 89 13.16 20.31 -22.05
N ALA A 90 13.99 20.19 -23.09
CA ALA A 90 15.38 20.62 -23.08
C ALA A 90 15.51 22.16 -23.16
N VAL A 91 15.04 22.86 -22.14
CA VAL A 91 14.99 24.32 -22.05
C VAL A 91 15.38 24.80 -20.65
N GLY A 92 15.96 26.00 -20.58
CA GLY A 92 16.35 26.58 -19.29
C GLY A 92 17.44 25.75 -18.60
N PHE A 93 17.22 25.38 -17.34
CA PHE A 93 18.15 24.55 -16.58
C PHE A 93 18.18 23.08 -17.04
N ASP A 94 17.11 22.62 -17.69
CA ASP A 94 17.06 21.28 -18.31
C ASP A 94 17.67 21.26 -19.73
N SER A 95 18.40 22.30 -20.16
CA SER A 95 18.90 22.39 -21.55
C SER A 95 19.84 21.26 -21.97
N GLU A 96 20.51 20.62 -21.01
CA GLU A 96 21.43 19.51 -21.22
C GLU A 96 20.78 18.15 -20.89
N LEU A 97 19.53 18.13 -20.43
CA LEU A 97 18.80 16.90 -20.07
C LEU A 97 18.69 15.97 -21.28
N HIS A 98 18.69 14.66 -21.03
CA HIS A 98 18.74 13.61 -22.04
C HIS A 98 17.46 13.45 -22.85
N GLY A 99 17.01 14.50 -23.50
CA GLY A 99 15.87 14.45 -24.42
C GLY A 99 14.55 14.88 -23.79
N PRO A 100 13.64 15.45 -24.61
CA PRO A 100 12.33 15.88 -24.15
C PRO A 100 11.31 14.75 -24.15
N GLY A 101 10.35 14.79 -23.24
CA GLY A 101 9.27 13.81 -23.16
C GLY A 101 8.50 13.88 -21.84
N LEU A 102 7.60 12.93 -21.65
CA LEU A 102 6.97 12.67 -20.36
C LEU A 102 7.88 11.79 -19.52
N ILE A 103 8.10 12.18 -18.27
CA ILE A 103 8.71 11.33 -17.24
C ILE A 103 7.59 10.77 -16.38
N VAL A 104 7.65 9.46 -16.14
CA VAL A 104 6.73 8.75 -15.27
C VAL A 104 7.53 8.31 -14.04
N TYR A 105 7.13 8.82 -12.88
CA TYR A 105 7.65 8.35 -11.60
C TYR A 105 6.67 7.40 -10.95
N HIS A 106 7.14 6.26 -10.47
CA HIS A 106 6.40 5.40 -9.56
C HIS A 106 6.73 5.79 -8.12
N VAL A 107 5.70 6.06 -7.32
CA VAL A 107 5.86 6.56 -5.94
C VAL A 107 5.16 5.62 -4.97
N ASP A 108 5.88 5.15 -3.95
CA ASP A 108 5.34 4.44 -2.80
C ASP A 108 5.68 5.16 -1.49
N GLU A 109 4.74 5.95 -0.98
CA GLU A 109 4.90 6.74 0.25
C GLU A 109 5.07 5.87 1.50
N ASN A 110 4.77 4.56 1.47
CA ASN A 110 5.11 3.66 2.57
C ASN A 110 6.62 3.43 2.69
N ARG A 111 7.43 3.85 1.71
CA ARG A 111 8.88 3.75 1.77
C ARG A 111 9.53 4.90 2.56
N GLY A 112 8.82 6.03 2.73
CA GLY A 112 9.31 7.20 3.47
C GLY A 112 9.00 7.16 4.96
N TRP A 113 10.01 7.30 5.83
CA TRP A 113 9.79 7.56 7.26
C TRP A 113 10.95 8.30 7.99
N GLY A 114 10.77 8.72 9.26
CA GLY A 114 11.81 9.40 10.07
C GLY A 114 11.46 10.80 10.61
N VAL A 115 12.35 11.48 11.38
CA VAL A 115 12.08 12.76 12.12
C VAL A 115 11.59 13.91 11.24
N ASN A 116 11.61 13.76 9.92
CA ASN A 116 11.03 14.70 8.95
C ASN A 116 10.60 13.96 7.66
N GLY A 117 10.05 12.75 7.77
CA GLY A 117 9.57 11.95 6.64
C GLY A 117 10.63 11.33 5.70
N TRP A 118 11.90 11.79 5.77
CA TRP A 118 12.93 11.43 4.77
C TRP A 118 14.31 11.07 5.34
N SER A 119 14.44 10.95 6.67
CA SER A 119 15.75 10.80 7.33
C SER A 119 16.07 9.38 7.79
N PHE A 120 15.11 8.45 7.73
CA PHE A 120 15.23 7.06 8.16
C PHE A 120 14.36 6.15 7.26
N GLY A 121 14.50 4.82 7.32
CA GLY A 121 13.76 3.92 6.41
C GLY A 121 14.35 3.83 5.01
N SER A 122 13.76 3.01 4.13
CA SER A 122 14.25 2.72 2.78
C SER A 122 13.83 3.78 1.74
N VAL A 123 14.14 5.05 2.01
CA VAL A 123 13.79 6.27 1.23
C VAL A 123 14.55 6.32 -0.13
N ASN A 124 14.46 5.24 -0.91
CA ASN A 124 15.33 4.78 -2.01
C ASN A 124 16.61 4.04 -1.58
N ASP A 125 16.57 3.26 -0.51
CA ASP A 125 17.71 2.38 -0.13
C ASP A 125 17.56 0.97 -0.70
N ASP A 126 16.36 0.58 -1.14
CA ASP A 126 16.09 -0.72 -1.76
C ASP A 126 15.85 -0.50 -3.25
N GLU A 127 16.77 -0.96 -4.10
CA GLU A 127 16.72 -0.75 -5.55
C GLU A 127 15.56 -1.51 -6.21
N GLN A 128 15.09 -2.57 -5.56
CA GLN A 128 13.97 -3.38 -6.05
C GLN A 128 12.61 -2.79 -5.61
N ASN A 129 12.61 -1.84 -4.68
CA ASN A 129 11.41 -1.24 -4.15
C ASN A 129 11.70 0.18 -3.62
N LYS A 130 11.78 1.15 -4.53
CA LYS A 130 12.15 2.54 -4.21
C LYS A 130 10.94 3.35 -3.74
N LEU A 131 11.19 4.41 -2.96
CA LEU A 131 10.15 5.40 -2.62
C LEU A 131 9.73 6.20 -3.85
N VAL A 132 10.71 6.66 -4.63
CA VAL A 132 10.48 7.30 -5.93
C VAL A 132 11.35 6.59 -6.94
N ASP A 133 10.72 5.94 -7.90
CA ASP A 133 11.37 5.29 -9.03
C ASP A 133 11.05 6.01 -10.34
N LEU A 134 11.92 5.85 -11.34
CA LEU A 134 11.67 6.34 -12.70
C LEU A 134 11.41 5.15 -13.63
N GLU A 135 10.26 5.17 -14.30
CA GLU A 135 9.92 4.15 -15.29
C GLU A 135 10.57 4.52 -16.63
N GLU A 136 11.70 3.89 -16.97
CA GLU A 136 12.48 4.18 -18.17
C GLU A 136 11.75 3.68 -19.42
N ALA A 137 11.36 4.56 -20.34
CA ALA A 137 10.44 4.22 -21.42
C ALA A 137 10.93 3.16 -22.43
N ASP A 138 12.23 2.90 -22.54
CA ASP A 138 12.79 1.77 -23.29
C ASP A 138 12.75 0.45 -22.53
N GLY A 139 12.63 0.50 -21.21
CA GLY A 139 12.66 -0.63 -20.29
C GLY A 139 14.02 -1.33 -20.23
N ASP A 140 15.11 -0.59 -20.46
CA ASP A 140 16.49 -1.10 -20.35
C ASP A 140 16.97 -1.14 -18.89
N ASN A 141 16.27 -0.46 -17.98
CA ASN A 141 16.57 -0.38 -16.54
C ASN A 141 18.01 0.13 -16.30
N ASP A 142 18.46 1.14 -17.05
CA ASP A 142 19.84 1.61 -17.03
C ASP A 142 20.19 2.29 -15.70
N LEU A 143 19.24 2.98 -15.07
CA LEU A 143 19.40 3.60 -13.75
C LEU A 143 19.63 2.56 -12.65
N ASP A 144 18.93 1.42 -12.73
CA ASP A 144 19.02 0.33 -11.76
C ASP A 144 20.21 -0.59 -11.99
N ASN A 145 20.66 -0.69 -13.24
CA ASN A 145 21.81 -1.50 -13.63
C ASN A 145 23.13 -0.71 -13.64
N GLU A 146 23.13 0.53 -13.15
CA GLU A 146 24.27 1.46 -13.12
C GLU A 146 24.94 1.66 -14.50
N VAL A 147 24.16 1.57 -15.58
CA VAL A 147 24.70 1.69 -16.95
C VAL A 147 24.97 3.16 -17.26
N ASN A 148 24.02 4.02 -16.93
CA ASN A 148 24.11 5.47 -17.09
C ASN A 148 23.21 6.18 -16.07
N ARG A 149 23.20 7.52 -16.09
CA ARG A 149 22.45 8.37 -15.15
C ARG A 149 21.19 8.96 -15.77
N GLY A 150 20.79 8.42 -16.88
CA GLY A 150 19.71 8.85 -17.73
C GLY A 150 20.17 8.95 -19.17
N ASP A 151 19.28 8.66 -20.09
CA ASP A 151 19.50 8.86 -21.51
C ASP A 151 18.23 9.20 -22.30
N ASN A 152 18.32 9.24 -23.63
CA ASN A 152 17.18 9.69 -24.46
C ASN A 152 16.08 8.64 -24.60
N GLY A 153 16.29 7.41 -24.14
CA GLY A 153 15.35 6.30 -24.11
C GLY A 153 14.39 6.36 -22.92
N ASP A 154 14.78 7.02 -21.82
CA ASP A 154 13.98 7.07 -20.58
C ASP A 154 12.67 7.86 -20.71
N PRO A 155 12.60 9.02 -21.40
CA PRO A 155 11.35 9.76 -21.54
C PRO A 155 10.37 9.08 -22.48
N PHE A 156 9.07 9.20 -22.22
CA PHE A 156 8.03 8.81 -23.17
C PHE A 156 7.71 9.97 -24.14
N PRO A 157 7.79 9.81 -25.48
CA PRO A 157 8.25 8.62 -26.19
C PRO A 157 9.76 8.54 -26.42
N GLY A 158 10.51 9.62 -26.16
CA GLY A 158 11.98 9.60 -26.23
C GLY A 158 12.51 9.07 -27.56
N THR A 159 13.68 8.43 -27.53
CA THR A 159 14.26 7.74 -28.69
C THR A 159 13.77 6.31 -28.86
N SER A 160 13.20 5.70 -27.82
CA SER A 160 12.58 4.37 -27.87
C SER A 160 11.29 4.38 -28.73
N GLY A 161 10.63 5.54 -28.81
CA GLY A 161 9.35 5.71 -29.46
C GLY A 161 8.18 5.12 -28.67
N ASN A 162 8.39 4.74 -27.40
CA ASN A 162 7.37 4.09 -26.59
C ASN A 162 6.25 5.06 -26.23
N ARG A 163 5.00 4.71 -26.58
CA ARG A 163 3.82 5.55 -26.32
C ARG A 163 2.80 4.87 -25.43
N THR A 164 3.21 3.78 -24.78
CA THR A 164 2.35 2.94 -23.98
C THR A 164 3.07 2.55 -22.68
N PHE A 165 2.38 2.75 -21.57
CA PHE A 165 2.74 2.25 -20.25
C PHE A 165 1.49 1.62 -19.63
N ASP A 166 1.45 0.29 -19.54
CA ASP A 166 0.36 -0.50 -18.98
C ASP A 166 0.90 -1.79 -18.35
N ASP A 167 0.03 -2.63 -17.78
CA ASP A 167 0.43 -3.87 -17.10
C ASP A 167 1.13 -4.91 -18.02
N ASN A 168 1.12 -4.71 -19.34
CA ASN A 168 1.70 -5.62 -20.34
C ASN A 168 2.86 -4.99 -21.13
N SER A 169 3.23 -3.73 -20.84
CA SER A 169 4.36 -3.05 -21.48
C SER A 169 5.68 -3.33 -20.77
N ASN A 170 6.77 -2.85 -21.37
CA ASN A 170 8.08 -2.74 -20.74
C ASN A 170 8.55 -1.29 -20.90
N PRO A 171 8.65 -0.48 -19.84
CA PRO A 171 8.39 -0.82 -18.43
C PRO A 171 6.89 -1.07 -18.17
N SER A 172 6.57 -1.71 -17.04
CA SER A 172 5.22 -2.20 -16.74
C SER A 172 4.54 -1.34 -15.67
N ALA A 173 3.23 -1.11 -15.81
CA ALA A 173 2.42 -0.47 -14.77
C ALA A 173 2.03 -1.40 -13.61
N THR A 174 2.53 -2.64 -13.59
CA THR A 174 2.28 -3.59 -12.50
C THR A 174 2.91 -3.13 -11.19
N ARG A 175 2.28 -3.48 -10.08
CA ARG A 175 2.81 -3.24 -8.74
C ARG A 175 4.13 -4.00 -8.51
N ASN A 176 4.92 -3.54 -7.54
CA ASN A 176 6.15 -4.21 -7.11
C ASN A 176 5.92 -5.65 -6.58
N ASP A 177 4.71 -5.95 -6.11
CA ASP A 177 4.28 -7.29 -5.70
C ASP A 177 3.78 -8.17 -6.87
N GLY A 178 3.79 -7.64 -8.10
CA GLY A 178 3.42 -8.32 -9.34
C GLY A 178 1.93 -8.30 -9.68
N TYR A 179 1.08 -7.64 -8.88
CA TYR A 179 -0.34 -7.51 -9.19
C TYR A 179 -0.61 -6.43 -10.26
N GLU A 180 -1.61 -6.67 -11.11
CA GLU A 180 -2.05 -5.73 -12.13
C GLU A 180 -2.73 -4.49 -11.52
N THR A 181 -2.37 -3.31 -12.03
CA THR A 181 -2.96 -2.04 -11.60
C THR A 181 -4.19 -1.67 -12.43
N GLY A 182 -4.31 -2.19 -13.65
CA GLY A 182 -5.33 -1.82 -14.62
C GLY A 182 -5.18 -0.39 -15.15
N ILE A 183 -4.02 0.23 -14.92
CA ILE A 183 -3.69 1.58 -15.38
C ILE A 183 -3.08 1.49 -16.78
N SER A 184 -3.41 2.46 -17.62
CA SER A 184 -2.77 2.59 -18.93
C SER A 184 -2.55 4.05 -19.28
N PHE A 185 -1.33 4.37 -19.70
CA PHE A 185 -0.99 5.60 -20.40
C PHE A 185 -0.77 5.25 -21.86
N SER A 186 -1.52 5.85 -22.77
CA SER A 186 -1.45 5.54 -24.19
C SER A 186 -1.57 6.80 -25.05
N ASN A 187 -1.32 6.66 -26.36
CA ASN A 187 -1.41 7.77 -27.33
C ASN A 187 -0.60 9.00 -26.92
N ILE A 188 0.53 8.80 -26.23
CA ILE A 188 1.44 9.87 -25.82
C ILE A 188 1.89 10.65 -27.07
N SER A 189 1.76 11.98 -27.06
CA SER A 189 2.08 12.84 -28.21
C SER A 189 3.59 12.92 -28.48
N ASP A 190 3.96 13.56 -29.60
CA ASP A 190 5.35 13.98 -29.79
C ASP A 190 5.75 15.03 -28.74
N PRO A 191 7.05 15.13 -28.37
CA PRO A 191 7.51 16.14 -27.43
C PRO A 191 7.23 17.57 -27.92
N ASP A 192 6.55 18.35 -27.08
CA ASP A 192 6.28 19.78 -27.24
C ASP A 192 6.09 20.41 -25.84
N SER A 193 6.06 21.73 -25.80
CA SER A 193 5.70 22.54 -24.64
C SER A 193 4.40 22.14 -23.94
N ILE A 194 3.48 21.48 -24.66
CA ILE A 194 2.32 20.77 -24.12
C ILE A 194 2.29 19.40 -24.79
N MET A 195 2.36 18.34 -24.00
CA MET A 195 2.18 16.97 -24.48
C MET A 195 0.79 16.46 -24.10
N THR A 196 0.27 15.50 -24.85
CA THR A 196 -1.01 14.85 -24.54
C THR A 196 -0.83 13.36 -24.27
N VAL A 197 -1.69 12.81 -23.43
CA VAL A 197 -1.74 11.38 -23.11
C VAL A 197 -3.18 10.95 -22.82
N ASP A 198 -3.54 9.74 -23.25
CA ASP A 198 -4.78 9.07 -22.86
C ASP A 198 -4.51 8.24 -21.60
N ILE A 199 -5.39 8.36 -20.61
CA ILE A 199 -5.25 7.71 -19.31
C ILE A 199 -6.47 6.81 -19.04
N GLU A 200 -6.21 5.54 -18.79
CA GLU A 200 -7.13 4.64 -18.10
C GLU A 200 -6.68 4.50 -16.64
N ASN A 201 -7.60 4.77 -15.72
CA ASN A 201 -7.32 4.77 -14.29
C ASN A 201 -7.80 3.48 -13.62
N ARG A 202 -7.15 3.13 -12.52
CA ARG A 202 -7.68 2.17 -11.56
C ARG A 202 -8.95 2.72 -10.88
N PRO A 203 -10.03 1.94 -10.75
CA PRO A 203 -11.16 2.29 -9.91
C PRO A 203 -10.79 2.33 -8.42
N LYS A 204 -11.37 3.27 -7.67
CA LYS A 204 -11.27 3.30 -6.21
C LYS A 204 -12.24 2.27 -5.60
N TYR A 205 -11.73 1.33 -4.82
CA TYR A 205 -12.51 0.25 -4.22
C TYR A 205 -12.74 0.42 -2.71
N GLY A 206 -12.09 1.39 -2.09
CA GLY A 206 -12.26 1.68 -0.68
C GLY A 206 -11.58 2.98 -0.28
N TYR A 207 -11.36 3.17 1.01
CA TYR A 207 -10.62 4.31 1.55
C TYR A 207 -9.71 3.85 2.69
N ALA A 208 -8.63 4.58 2.89
CA ALA A 208 -7.74 4.41 4.03
C ALA A 208 -8.10 5.43 5.13
N ILE A 209 -7.95 5.02 6.38
CA ILE A 209 -8.07 5.86 7.57
C ILE A 209 -6.72 5.82 8.29
N ALA A 210 -6.14 7.00 8.49
CA ALA A 210 -4.89 7.18 9.19
C ALA A 210 -4.97 8.44 10.05
N TYR A 211 -4.28 8.41 11.18
CA TYR A 211 -4.16 9.54 12.11
C TYR A 211 -2.70 9.87 12.42
N ASP A 212 -1.79 9.38 11.59
CA ASP A 212 -0.35 9.51 11.73
C ASP A 212 0.22 10.18 10.46
N GLU A 213 -0.03 11.48 10.31
CA GLU A 213 0.16 12.19 9.05
C GLU A 213 1.61 12.16 8.53
N ASN A 214 2.59 12.02 9.43
CA ASN A 214 4.00 11.93 9.05
C ASN A 214 4.55 10.50 9.01
N GLY A 215 3.69 9.49 9.21
CA GLY A 215 4.08 8.08 9.19
C GLY A 215 5.05 7.70 10.31
N ILE A 216 5.82 6.63 10.09
CA ILE A 216 6.74 6.10 11.10
C ILE A 216 7.76 7.18 11.49
N ALA A 217 7.87 7.50 12.78
CA ALA A 217 8.94 8.37 13.28
C ALA A 217 9.99 7.53 14.05
N PRO A 218 11.23 8.02 14.24
CA PRO A 218 12.25 7.29 14.98
C PRO A 218 12.06 7.38 16.49
N THR A 219 10.80 7.56 16.89
CA THR A 219 10.34 7.68 18.26
C THR A 219 9.72 6.34 18.63
N THR A 220 10.36 5.66 19.57
CA THR A 220 9.83 4.45 20.18
C THR A 220 9.93 4.54 21.69
N PHE A 221 9.08 3.77 22.37
CA PHE A 221 9.14 3.59 23.80
C PHE A 221 8.51 2.25 24.19
N GLY A 222 8.88 1.77 25.37
CA GLY A 222 8.27 0.63 26.01
C GLY A 222 7.50 1.04 27.24
N ILE A 223 6.51 0.24 27.63
CA ILE A 223 5.76 0.41 28.88
C ILE A 223 6.22 -0.54 30.00
N GLY A 224 7.30 -1.30 29.77
CA GLY A 224 7.97 -2.11 30.80
C GLY A 224 7.31 -3.45 31.09
N THR A 225 6.52 -3.98 30.16
CA THR A 225 5.93 -5.32 30.19
C THR A 225 6.57 -6.22 29.11
N GLU A 226 6.46 -7.54 29.28
CA GLU A 226 6.99 -8.52 28.33
C GLU A 226 6.24 -8.46 26.99
N ASP A 227 4.91 -8.54 27.06
CA ASP A 227 4.02 -8.27 25.94
C ASP A 227 3.49 -6.85 26.05
N GLN A 228 3.37 -6.14 24.92
CA GLN A 228 2.87 -4.78 24.88
C GLN A 228 1.90 -4.60 23.71
N TRP A 229 0.85 -3.79 23.91
CA TRP A 229 -0.16 -3.47 22.90
C TRP A 229 -0.15 -1.98 22.58
N SER A 230 -0.21 -1.65 21.29
CA SER A 230 -0.55 -0.31 20.80
C SER A 230 -1.88 -0.39 20.08
N GLY A 231 -2.76 0.58 20.28
CA GLY A 231 -4.06 0.57 19.63
C GLY A 231 -4.54 1.95 19.22
N VAL A 232 -5.40 1.97 18.20
CA VAL A 232 -5.98 3.16 17.61
C VAL A 232 -7.49 3.03 17.53
N LEU A 233 -8.19 4.09 17.97
CA LEU A 233 -9.62 4.24 17.81
C LEU A 233 -9.93 4.89 16.47
N PHE A 234 -10.48 4.11 15.55
CA PHE A 234 -10.91 4.57 14.23
C PHE A 234 -12.40 4.90 14.21
N THR A 235 -12.76 5.80 13.30
CA THR A 235 -14.15 6.09 12.95
C THR A 235 -14.31 5.86 11.45
N ALA A 236 -15.14 4.89 11.05
CA ALA A 236 -15.40 4.60 9.64
C ALA A 236 -16.11 5.79 8.97
N GLU A 237 -15.59 6.27 7.84
CA GLU A 237 -16.19 7.38 7.09
C GLU A 237 -17.45 6.92 6.35
N GLU A 238 -17.33 5.79 5.66
CA GLU A 238 -18.40 5.13 4.91
C GLU A 238 -18.56 3.67 5.34
N SER A 239 -19.74 3.09 5.10
CA SER A 239 -19.96 1.68 5.37
C SER A 239 -19.11 0.83 4.42
N GLY A 240 -18.56 -0.27 4.93
CA GLY A 240 -17.69 -1.15 4.15
C GLY A 240 -17.16 -2.30 4.97
N TYR A 241 -16.02 -2.84 4.54
CA TYR A 241 -15.34 -3.95 5.20
C TYR A 241 -13.88 -3.57 5.45
N ILE A 242 -13.41 -3.69 6.68
CA ILE A 242 -11.98 -3.60 6.99
C ILE A 242 -11.30 -4.80 6.34
N THR A 243 -10.35 -4.53 5.45
CA THR A 243 -9.66 -5.54 4.63
C THR A 243 -8.17 -5.59 4.92
N GLU A 244 -7.57 -4.49 5.36
CA GLU A 244 -6.15 -4.42 5.66
C GLU A 244 -5.91 -3.51 6.88
N ILE A 245 -4.95 -3.90 7.72
CA ILE A 245 -4.35 -3.06 8.74
C ILE A 245 -2.88 -2.90 8.39
N ASP A 246 -2.43 -1.65 8.27
CA ASP A 246 -1.01 -1.34 8.17
C ASP A 246 -0.52 -0.89 9.55
N PHE A 247 0.64 -1.36 9.98
CA PHE A 247 1.30 -0.80 11.16
C PHE A 247 2.80 -0.69 10.96
N GLY A 248 3.39 0.34 11.57
CA GLY A 248 4.81 0.59 11.47
C GLY A 248 5.64 -0.28 12.42
N VAL A 249 6.79 -0.74 11.94
CA VAL A 249 7.80 -1.41 12.75
C VAL A 249 9.14 -0.74 12.55
N ILE A 250 9.75 -0.28 13.65
CA ILE A 250 10.99 0.49 13.62
C ILE A 250 12.21 -0.36 13.97
N TYR A 251 13.33 -0.08 13.30
CA TYR A 251 14.71 -0.54 13.55
C TYR A 251 14.85 -1.87 14.31
N SER A 252 15.10 -2.93 13.54
CA SER A 252 15.25 -4.30 14.03
C SER A 252 16.37 -4.47 15.06
N GLY A 253 17.39 -3.61 15.05
CA GLY A 253 18.43 -3.64 16.09
C GLY A 253 17.99 -3.19 17.49
N TRP A 254 16.76 -2.71 17.67
CA TRP A 254 16.16 -2.42 18.98
C TRP A 254 15.22 -3.51 19.49
N TRP A 255 15.02 -4.57 18.70
CA TRP A 255 14.18 -5.70 19.07
C TRP A 255 14.94 -6.64 20.00
N ASN A 256 14.18 -7.44 20.75
CA ASN A 256 14.77 -8.42 21.64
C ASN A 256 15.28 -9.66 20.90
N ASP A 257 14.75 -9.94 19.69
CA ASP A 257 15.14 -11.04 18.80
C ASP A 257 15.36 -10.54 17.35
N ASP A 258 15.87 -11.42 16.48
CA ASP A 258 16.05 -11.17 15.04
C ASP A 258 14.70 -11.12 14.29
N VAL A 259 13.59 -11.45 14.95
CA VAL A 259 12.23 -11.51 14.40
C VAL A 259 11.22 -10.91 15.38
N MET A 260 10.37 -10.01 14.89
CA MET A 260 9.27 -9.38 15.62
C MET A 260 7.98 -10.18 15.40
N ASP A 261 7.51 -10.90 16.42
CA ASP A 261 6.21 -11.58 16.42
C ASP A 261 5.09 -10.64 16.88
N TYR A 262 3.96 -10.66 16.17
CA TYR A 262 2.82 -9.78 16.47
C TYR A 262 1.46 -10.47 16.34
N VAL A 263 0.44 -9.84 16.94
CA VAL A 263 -0.97 -10.17 16.72
C VAL A 263 -1.78 -8.90 16.54
N VAL A 264 -2.46 -8.79 15.40
CA VAL A 264 -3.44 -7.74 15.11
C VAL A 264 -4.80 -8.17 15.65
N TYR A 265 -5.49 -7.28 16.35
CA TYR A 265 -6.86 -7.48 16.83
C TYR A 265 -7.75 -6.34 16.33
N VAL A 266 -8.94 -6.68 15.85
CA VAL A 266 -9.99 -5.73 15.44
C VAL A 266 -11.20 -5.92 16.35
N TYR A 267 -11.66 -4.85 16.97
CA TYR A 267 -12.79 -4.82 17.89
C TYR A 267 -13.90 -3.90 17.41
N ASP A 268 -15.14 -4.23 17.76
CA ASP A 268 -16.34 -3.51 17.31
C ASP A 268 -16.52 -2.12 17.91
N SER A 269 -15.79 -1.82 18.99
CA SER A 269 -15.92 -0.60 19.78
C SER A 269 -14.77 -0.48 20.79
N PHE A 270 -14.62 0.70 21.37
CA PHE A 270 -13.72 0.97 22.48
C PHE A 270 -14.30 2.10 23.34
N ASP A 271 -14.32 1.91 24.66
CA ASP A 271 -15.00 2.84 25.58
C ASP A 271 -14.08 3.95 26.13
N GLY A 272 -12.83 4.00 25.67
CA GLY A 272 -11.79 4.88 26.19
C GLY A 272 -10.80 4.19 27.15
N THR A 273 -11.08 2.94 27.54
CA THR A 273 -10.19 2.16 28.43
C THR A 273 -10.14 0.68 28.05
N SER A 274 -11.24 0.08 27.60
CA SER A 274 -11.30 -1.34 27.26
C SER A 274 -11.93 -1.56 25.88
N PRO A 275 -11.37 -2.50 25.09
CA PRO A 275 -11.96 -2.88 23.81
C PRO A 275 -13.27 -3.64 24.02
N GLY A 276 -14.16 -3.50 23.03
CA GLY A 276 -15.46 -4.18 22.97
C GLY A 276 -15.35 -5.64 22.52
N ASN A 277 -16.27 -6.08 21.66
CA ASN A 277 -16.25 -7.45 21.16
C ASN A 277 -15.17 -7.61 20.09
N LEU A 278 -14.38 -8.68 20.21
CA LEU A 278 -13.40 -9.05 19.19
C LEU A 278 -14.14 -9.48 17.91
N MET A 279 -13.78 -8.87 16.79
CA MET A 279 -14.32 -9.15 15.47
C MET A 279 -13.39 -10.05 14.67
N ASP A 280 -12.09 -9.76 14.67
CA ASP A 280 -11.07 -10.57 14.00
C ASP A 280 -9.70 -10.47 14.69
N SER A 281 -8.84 -11.46 14.48
CA SER A 281 -7.46 -11.43 14.93
C SER A 281 -6.52 -12.21 14.02
N VAL A 282 -5.37 -11.62 13.67
CA VAL A 282 -4.39 -12.22 12.77
C VAL A 282 -3.00 -12.16 13.40
N SER A 283 -2.34 -13.31 13.51
CA SER A 283 -0.94 -13.40 13.97
C SER A 283 0.02 -13.36 12.78
N GLY A 284 1.19 -12.78 12.98
CA GLY A 284 2.26 -12.77 11.98
C GLY A 284 3.62 -12.50 12.60
N SER A 285 4.63 -12.39 11.75
CA SER A 285 5.98 -12.02 12.14
C SER A 285 6.68 -11.24 11.04
N THR A 286 7.69 -10.45 11.41
CA THR A 286 8.51 -9.69 10.46
C THR A 286 9.97 -9.64 10.89
N TYR A 287 10.87 -9.50 9.92
CA TYR A 287 12.30 -9.26 10.12
C TYR A 287 12.76 -7.90 9.56
N ILE A 288 11.83 -7.14 8.97
CA ILE A 288 12.12 -5.85 8.32
C ILE A 288 11.61 -4.69 9.17
N SER A 289 12.33 -3.58 9.11
CA SER A 289 11.92 -2.31 9.71
C SER A 289 11.13 -1.52 8.69
N ASP A 290 9.81 -1.69 8.72
CA ASP A 290 8.94 -1.18 7.68
C ASP A 290 7.46 -1.08 8.13
N TRP A 291 6.62 -0.52 7.27
CA TRP A 291 5.18 -0.77 7.26
C TRP A 291 4.88 -2.24 7.00
N ILE A 292 4.10 -2.82 7.89
CA ILE A 292 3.61 -4.20 7.78
C ILE A 292 2.13 -4.15 7.46
N THR A 293 1.75 -4.66 6.28
CA THR A 293 0.35 -4.81 5.88
C THR A 293 -0.15 -6.19 6.27
N VAL A 294 -1.26 -6.24 7.01
CA VAL A 294 -1.92 -7.48 7.44
C VAL A 294 -3.32 -7.52 6.86
N SER A 295 -3.60 -8.54 6.05
CA SER A 295 -4.95 -8.80 5.53
C SER A 295 -5.89 -9.22 6.65
N ILE A 296 -7.10 -8.65 6.65
CA ILE A 296 -8.20 -8.92 7.57
C ILE A 296 -9.32 -9.61 6.81
N ASP A 297 -9.99 -10.59 7.43
CA ASP A 297 -11.08 -11.33 6.79
C ASP A 297 -12.40 -10.52 6.76
N SER A 298 -12.36 -9.41 6.02
CA SER A 298 -13.51 -8.56 5.66
C SER A 298 -14.47 -8.26 6.82
N VAL A 299 -14.01 -7.46 7.79
CA VAL A 299 -14.81 -7.09 8.98
C VAL A 299 -15.75 -5.93 8.66
N ALA A 300 -17.07 -6.16 8.71
CA ALA A 300 -18.06 -5.15 8.37
C ALA A 300 -18.09 -3.97 9.36
N VAL A 301 -18.11 -2.75 8.83
CA VAL A 301 -18.27 -1.50 9.59
C VAL A 301 -19.33 -0.61 8.95
N ALA A 302 -20.13 0.07 9.77
CA ALA A 302 -21.10 1.06 9.30
C ALA A 302 -20.47 2.47 9.24
N SER A 303 -20.96 3.32 8.34
CA SER A 303 -20.60 4.74 8.31
C SER A 303 -20.83 5.40 9.68
N GLY A 304 -19.81 6.09 10.18
CA GLY A 304 -19.78 6.72 11.49
C GLY A 304 -19.60 5.75 12.67
N GLN A 305 -19.41 4.45 12.43
CA GLN A 305 -19.10 3.48 13.48
C GLN A 305 -17.65 3.65 13.94
N ASP A 306 -17.47 3.73 15.25
CA ASP A 306 -16.16 3.59 15.86
C ASP A 306 -15.78 2.11 15.95
N PHE A 307 -14.53 1.79 15.63
CA PHE A 307 -13.93 0.48 15.81
C PHE A 307 -12.50 0.64 16.34
N PHE A 308 -11.98 -0.38 17.00
CA PHE A 308 -10.67 -0.29 17.64
C PHE A 308 -9.74 -1.38 17.12
N VAL A 309 -8.54 -0.99 16.75
CA VAL A 309 -7.50 -1.91 16.31
C VAL A 309 -6.38 -1.87 17.32
N SER A 310 -5.88 -3.03 17.73
CA SER A 310 -4.69 -3.12 18.57
C SER A 310 -3.68 -4.12 18.02
N ILE A 311 -2.42 -3.78 18.08
CA ILE A 311 -1.29 -4.63 17.72
C ILE A 311 -0.59 -5.04 19.01
N LYS A 312 -0.55 -6.34 19.26
CA LYS A 312 0.29 -6.95 20.29
C LYS A 312 1.67 -7.22 19.70
N PHE A 313 2.70 -6.75 20.37
CA PHE A 313 4.09 -7.11 20.12
C PHE A 313 4.52 -8.09 21.21
N ILE A 314 4.99 -9.26 20.81
CA ILE A 314 5.26 -10.39 21.71
C ILE A 314 6.72 -10.35 22.15
N ASN A 315 6.96 -10.37 23.47
CA ASN A 315 8.31 -10.37 24.04
C ASN A 315 9.18 -9.20 23.55
N GLU A 316 8.63 -7.99 23.46
CA GLU A 316 9.30 -6.86 22.82
C GLU A 316 9.29 -5.60 23.66
N THR A 317 10.46 -4.98 23.79
CA THR A 317 10.66 -3.86 24.73
C THR A 317 10.34 -2.51 24.10
N TYR A 318 10.66 -2.31 22.82
CA TYR A 318 10.59 -1.02 22.11
C TYR A 318 9.87 -1.14 20.76
N ALA A 319 8.68 -1.74 20.78
CA ALA A 319 7.98 -2.08 19.55
C ALA A 319 7.12 -0.95 18.96
N PHE A 320 6.74 0.03 19.77
CA PHE A 320 5.79 1.06 19.37
C PHE A 320 6.48 2.22 18.66
N CYS A 321 6.31 2.33 17.35
CA CYS A 321 6.57 3.59 16.68
C CYS A 321 5.33 4.49 16.71
N PHE A 322 5.58 5.79 16.81
CA PHE A 322 4.54 6.81 16.82
C PHE A 322 5.04 8.11 16.22
N ASP A 323 4.17 8.82 15.49
CA ASP A 323 4.42 10.18 15.03
C ASP A 323 4.20 11.17 16.19
N ASN A 324 5.18 12.03 16.47
CA ASN A 324 5.10 13.07 17.49
C ASN A 324 5.30 14.49 16.96
N THR A 325 5.25 14.63 15.64
CA THR A 325 5.47 15.89 14.93
C THR A 325 4.19 16.42 14.26
N GLY A 326 3.21 15.55 14.02
CA GLY A 326 1.90 15.85 13.45
C GLY A 326 0.89 16.47 14.43
N GLU A 327 -0.35 16.61 13.95
CA GLU A 327 -1.47 17.04 14.78
C GLU A 327 -1.97 15.88 15.63
N LEU A 328 -1.90 16.00 16.96
CA LEU A 328 -2.32 14.92 17.85
C LEU A 328 -3.79 14.56 17.67
N SER A 329 -4.08 13.33 17.26
CA SER A 329 -5.44 12.86 17.02
C SER A 329 -6.23 12.59 18.29
N GLY A 330 -5.53 12.27 19.38
CA GLY A 330 -6.14 11.84 20.64
C GLY A 330 -6.74 10.42 20.60
N ARG A 331 -6.33 9.60 19.61
CA ARG A 331 -6.92 8.28 19.33
C ARG A 331 -5.99 7.10 19.58
N SER A 332 -4.82 7.34 20.16
CA SER A 332 -3.79 6.31 20.36
C SER A 332 -3.63 5.89 21.82
N TYR A 333 -3.57 4.59 22.03
CA TYR A 333 -3.65 3.96 23.35
C TYR A 333 -2.61 2.84 23.49
N LEU A 334 -2.26 2.52 24.72
CA LEU A 334 -1.29 1.47 25.05
C LEU A 334 -1.84 0.54 26.11
N SER A 335 -1.45 -0.73 26.07
CA SER A 335 -1.78 -1.68 27.14
C SER A 335 -0.64 -2.66 27.39
N GLY A 336 -0.50 -3.09 28.64
CA GLY A 336 0.39 -4.19 29.04
C GLY A 336 -0.33 -5.51 29.29
N ASP A 337 -1.66 -5.55 29.19
CA ASP A 337 -2.49 -6.74 29.43
C ASP A 337 -3.51 -7.02 28.31
N GLY A 338 -3.62 -6.14 27.32
CA GLY A 338 -4.58 -6.23 26.22
C GLY A 338 -6.03 -5.98 26.63
N VAL A 339 -6.29 -5.57 27.88
CA VAL A 339 -7.64 -5.38 28.44
C VAL A 339 -7.85 -3.95 28.91
N ASN A 340 -6.84 -3.36 29.57
CA ASN A 340 -6.86 -2.00 30.08
C ASN A 340 -5.85 -1.16 29.30
N TYR A 341 -6.38 -0.18 28.58
CA TYR A 341 -5.63 0.72 27.74
C TYR A 341 -5.53 2.10 28.39
N ASP A 342 -4.32 2.65 28.39
CA ASP A 342 -4.01 3.99 28.84
C ASP A 342 -3.82 4.92 27.62
N ASN A 343 -4.26 6.17 27.74
CA ASN A 343 -4.19 7.16 26.66
C ASN A 343 -2.93 8.03 26.72
N MET A 344 -1.89 7.61 27.43
CA MET A 344 -0.63 8.35 27.56
C MET A 344 -0.07 8.73 26.18
N LEU A 345 -0.10 7.82 25.21
CA LEU A 345 0.42 8.07 23.87
C LEU A 345 -0.30 9.24 23.18
N SER A 346 -1.63 9.32 23.29
CA SER A 346 -2.46 10.39 22.72
C SER A 346 -2.04 11.82 23.11
N ALA A 347 -1.28 12.00 24.20
CA ALA A 347 -0.78 13.31 24.63
C ALA A 347 0.58 13.69 24.01
N TYR A 348 1.26 12.75 23.36
CA TYR A 348 2.61 12.90 22.82
C TYR A 348 2.72 12.53 21.34
N GLY A 349 1.79 11.76 20.81
CA GLY A 349 1.81 11.36 19.41
C GLY A 349 0.73 10.36 19.04
N ASP A 350 0.82 9.93 17.80
CA ASP A 350 -0.15 9.05 17.15
C ASP A 350 0.54 7.74 16.76
N ALA A 351 -0.04 6.64 17.22
CA ALA A 351 0.44 5.31 16.87
C ALA A 351 0.37 5.11 15.35
N ASN A 352 1.44 4.60 14.77
CA ASN A 352 1.52 4.29 13.35
C ASN A 352 0.73 3.01 13.03
N ILE A 353 -0.59 3.11 13.10
CA ILE A 353 -1.55 2.06 12.76
C ILE A 353 -2.59 2.71 11.85
N ARG A 354 -2.87 2.07 10.72
CA ARG A 354 -3.81 2.53 9.70
C ARG A 354 -4.78 1.42 9.34
N ALA A 355 -5.98 1.78 8.92
CA ALA A 355 -7.00 0.83 8.49
C ALA A 355 -7.44 1.11 7.06
N LYS A 356 -7.61 0.07 6.25
CA LYS A 356 -8.20 0.18 4.91
C LYS A 356 -9.56 -0.49 4.90
N VAL A 357 -10.54 0.26 4.42
CA VAL A 357 -11.94 -0.14 4.37
C VAL A 357 -12.36 -0.21 2.91
N SER A 358 -12.65 -1.42 2.44
CA SER A 358 -13.27 -1.63 1.14
C SER A 358 -14.73 -1.16 1.18
N SER A 359 -15.06 -0.22 0.30
CA SER A 359 -16.45 0.20 0.00
C SER A 359 -17.08 -0.68 -1.07
N ASP A 360 -16.27 -1.50 -1.73
CA ASP A 360 -16.75 -2.47 -2.68
C ASP A 360 -17.58 -3.51 -1.94
N ALA A 361 -18.88 -3.39 -2.10
CA ALA A 361 -19.78 -4.44 -1.71
C ALA A 361 -19.32 -5.69 -2.46
N PHE A 362 -18.83 -6.70 -1.74
CA PHE A 362 -19.25 -8.03 -2.15
C PHE A 362 -20.75 -7.92 -2.36
N VAL A 363 -21.25 -8.38 -3.51
CA VAL A 363 -22.69 -8.68 -3.66
C VAL A 363 -22.96 -9.87 -2.73
N GLY A 364 -22.84 -9.62 -1.43
CA GLY A 364 -23.35 -10.43 -0.36
C GLY A 364 -24.84 -10.34 -0.51
N ILE A 365 -25.42 -11.47 -0.84
CA ILE A 365 -26.87 -11.65 -0.84
C ILE A 365 -27.33 -11.16 0.53
N GLU A 366 -28.16 -10.12 0.54
CA GLU A 366 -28.93 -9.63 1.70
C GLU A 366 -29.23 -10.80 2.66
N PRO A 367 -28.91 -10.70 3.96
CA PRO A 367 -29.08 -11.81 4.89
C PRO A 367 -30.57 -12.03 5.14
N VAL A 368 -31.20 -12.80 4.25
CA VAL A 368 -32.52 -13.36 4.50
C VAL A 368 -32.31 -14.72 5.16
N ALA A 369 -32.66 -14.73 6.45
CA ALA A 369 -32.86 -15.86 7.34
C ALA A 369 -31.59 -16.50 7.95
N ALA A 370 -31.67 -16.68 9.26
CA ALA A 370 -30.65 -17.25 10.13
C ALA A 370 -30.08 -18.56 9.55
N VAL A 371 -28.79 -18.51 9.20
CA VAL A 371 -28.00 -19.70 8.88
C VAL A 371 -27.40 -20.23 10.18
N PRO A 372 -27.45 -21.54 10.47
CA PRO A 372 -26.82 -22.12 11.65
C PRO A 372 -25.30 -22.01 11.55
N ASN A 373 -24.64 -21.56 12.62
CA ASN A 373 -23.22 -21.19 12.64
C ASN A 373 -22.21 -22.32 12.36
N GLU A 374 -22.61 -23.61 12.33
CA GLU A 374 -21.68 -24.69 12.00
C GLU A 374 -22.37 -25.89 11.33
N ILE A 375 -22.04 -26.14 10.05
CA ILE A 375 -22.29 -27.40 9.35
C ILE A 375 -20.94 -27.90 8.86
N MET A 376 -20.51 -29.08 9.32
CA MET A 376 -19.22 -29.67 8.94
C MET A 376 -19.44 -31.01 8.22
N LEU A 377 -18.93 -31.12 6.99
CA LEU A 377 -18.84 -32.38 6.26
C LEU A 377 -17.43 -32.94 6.44
N PHE A 378 -17.30 -34.13 7.01
CA PHE A 378 -16.00 -34.78 7.18
C PHE A 378 -15.56 -35.47 5.88
N PRO A 379 -14.24 -35.62 5.66
CA PRO A 379 -13.71 -36.40 4.56
C PRO A 379 -14.30 -37.82 4.54
N ASN A 380 -14.69 -38.30 3.37
CA ASN A 380 -15.24 -39.64 3.23
C ASN A 380 -14.14 -40.69 3.43
N TYR A 381 -14.43 -41.75 4.19
CA TYR A 381 -13.47 -42.81 4.46
C TYR A 381 -14.13 -44.20 4.38
N PRO A 382 -13.48 -45.18 3.73
CA PRO A 382 -12.20 -45.08 3.00
C PRO A 382 -12.33 -44.36 1.65
N ASN A 383 -11.24 -43.75 1.18
CA ASN A 383 -11.08 -43.06 -0.12
C ASN A 383 -11.54 -43.98 -1.29
N PRO A 384 -12.25 -43.48 -2.34
CA PRO A 384 -13.14 -44.27 -3.22
C PRO A 384 -12.52 -45.32 -4.18
N PHE A 385 -11.34 -45.83 -3.88
CA PHE A 385 -10.82 -47.05 -4.51
C PHE A 385 -11.35 -48.34 -3.86
N ASN A 386 -12.31 -48.22 -2.93
CA ASN A 386 -13.11 -49.31 -2.38
C ASN A 386 -14.58 -49.18 -2.84
N PRO A 387 -15.31 -50.30 -3.00
CA PRO A 387 -16.69 -50.30 -3.49
C PRO A 387 -17.71 -49.60 -2.56
N GLU A 388 -17.30 -49.26 -1.33
CA GLU A 388 -18.13 -48.58 -0.34
C GLU A 388 -17.28 -47.51 0.40
N THR A 389 -17.91 -46.38 0.74
CA THR A 389 -17.31 -45.29 1.52
C THR A 389 -18.32 -44.72 2.50
N THR A 390 -17.87 -44.16 3.61
CA THR A 390 -18.74 -43.57 4.64
C THR A 390 -18.64 -42.05 4.59
N PHE A 391 -19.80 -41.38 4.59
CA PHE A 391 -19.91 -39.92 4.70
C PHE A 391 -20.40 -39.56 6.11
N SER A 392 -19.60 -38.76 6.82
CA SER A 392 -19.93 -38.28 8.16
C SER A 392 -20.17 -36.78 8.13
N PHE A 393 -21.16 -36.29 8.86
CA PHE A 393 -21.46 -34.86 8.98
C PHE A 393 -22.00 -34.54 10.39
N THR A 394 -21.88 -33.29 10.82
CA THR A 394 -22.52 -32.78 12.04
C THR A 394 -23.59 -31.74 11.69
N ILE A 395 -24.62 -31.64 12.53
CA ILE A 395 -25.60 -30.55 12.48
C ILE A 395 -25.80 -30.04 13.91
N ALA A 396 -25.69 -28.73 14.12
CA ALA A 396 -25.79 -28.12 15.44
C ALA A 396 -27.20 -28.17 16.07
N SER A 397 -28.26 -28.32 15.26
CA SER A 397 -29.65 -28.44 15.74
C SER A 397 -30.49 -29.26 14.75
N LEU A 398 -31.54 -29.97 15.23
CA LEU A 398 -32.46 -30.72 14.37
C LEU A 398 -33.18 -29.79 13.39
N GLN A 399 -32.88 -29.93 12.10
CA GLN A 399 -33.45 -29.17 11.00
C GLN A 399 -33.59 -30.08 9.77
N GLU A 400 -34.53 -29.79 8.86
CA GLU A 400 -34.71 -30.56 7.63
C GLU A 400 -33.41 -30.62 6.81
N THR A 401 -32.73 -31.77 6.85
CA THR A 401 -31.42 -31.95 6.22
C THR A 401 -31.49 -32.95 5.07
N SER A 402 -30.82 -32.65 3.95
CA SER A 402 -30.58 -33.60 2.88
C SER A 402 -29.11 -33.74 2.51
N LEU A 403 -28.64 -34.98 2.33
CA LEU A 403 -27.30 -35.31 1.82
C LEU A 403 -27.44 -35.96 0.45
N ARG A 404 -26.87 -35.35 -0.58
CA ARG A 404 -27.04 -35.75 -1.99
C ARG A 404 -25.69 -35.90 -2.69
N ILE A 405 -25.55 -36.94 -3.51
CA ILE A 405 -24.37 -37.21 -4.35
C ILE A 405 -24.69 -36.77 -5.78
N TYR A 406 -23.80 -35.98 -6.38
CA TYR A 406 -23.88 -35.55 -7.78
C TYR A 406 -22.66 -36.05 -8.55
N ASP A 407 -22.80 -36.21 -9.87
CA ASP A 407 -21.65 -36.42 -10.75
C ASP A 407 -20.96 -35.11 -11.14
N ILE A 408 -19.82 -35.23 -11.83
CA ILE A 408 -19.02 -34.09 -12.28
C ILE A 408 -19.75 -33.20 -13.32
N GLN A 409 -20.88 -33.64 -13.87
CA GLN A 409 -21.74 -32.84 -14.73
C GLN A 409 -22.92 -32.21 -13.96
N GLY A 410 -22.95 -32.34 -12.63
CA GLY A 410 -23.99 -31.78 -11.77
C GLY A 410 -25.30 -32.58 -11.77
N ARG A 411 -25.32 -33.81 -12.29
CA ARG A 411 -26.52 -34.66 -12.27
C ARG A 411 -26.60 -35.41 -10.94
N LEU A 412 -27.79 -35.43 -10.34
CA LEU A 412 -28.04 -36.15 -9.09
C LEU A 412 -27.88 -37.67 -9.31
N ILE A 413 -26.96 -38.28 -8.56
CA ILE A 413 -26.70 -39.72 -8.56
C ILE A 413 -27.52 -40.41 -7.46
N GLU A 414 -27.50 -39.87 -6.24
CA GLU A 414 -28.18 -40.48 -5.10
C GLU A 414 -28.51 -39.46 -3.99
N THR A 415 -29.54 -39.73 -3.18
CA THR A 415 -29.84 -38.99 -1.95
C THR A 415 -29.67 -39.94 -0.76
N LEU A 416 -28.65 -39.70 0.07
CA LEU A 416 -28.30 -40.54 1.21
C LEU A 416 -29.13 -40.21 2.47
N VAL A 417 -29.51 -38.95 2.64
CA VAL A 417 -30.35 -38.46 3.74
C VAL A 417 -31.38 -37.50 3.18
N GLN A 418 -32.62 -37.62 3.65
CA GLN A 418 -33.70 -36.69 3.33
C GLN A 418 -34.59 -36.48 4.56
N ASP A 419 -34.82 -35.22 4.90
CA ASP A 419 -35.79 -34.74 5.88
C ASP A 419 -35.67 -35.39 7.27
N LYS A 420 -34.43 -35.52 7.77
CA LYS A 420 -34.12 -36.04 9.12
C LYS A 420 -33.88 -34.95 10.15
#